data_AF-A0A5J4QZ46-F1
#
_entry.id   AF-A0A5J4QZ46-F1
#
_cell.length_a   1.000
_cell.length_b   1.000
_cell.length_c   1.000
_cell.angle_alpha   90.00
_cell.angle_beta   90.00
_cell.angle_gamma   90.00
#
_symmetry.space_group_name_H-M   'P 1'
#
loop_
_entity.id
_entity.type
_entity.pdbx_description
1 polymer ?
#
loop_
_entity_poly.entity_id
_entity_poly.type
_entity_poly.pdbx_seq_one_letter_code
_entity_poly.pdbx_strand_id
1 'polypeptide(L)'
;MKIGVIAEGHSDRYVIRSLLKMLKDIDGSDIISIRPKEDETDKRSFSNWTIVLDECKNRETFKDFFDRVGFIDEERYMVIQIDTAERGEKGYDVHSPSRSGRIDWQTYSNELRCDVIKKLQDLIPPAYHNKILYAVCIEETDAWLIPIWKKEGVDSAKYVKPKEELQTLVSNLSQKEQNKYVDTQAKHLNYENIAKQLKKQILKECRQQNKSLDSFCSDVEKMLCP
;
A
#
# COMPACT_ATOMS: atom_id res chain seq x y z
N MET A 1 -17.69 10.04 6.02
CA MET A 1 -17.06 8.73 5.70
C MET A 1 -15.83 8.56 6.59
N LYS A 2 -15.52 7.35 7.05
CA LYS A 2 -14.25 7.02 7.72
C LYS A 2 -13.54 5.87 7.03
N ILE A 3 -12.21 5.93 7.01
CA ILE A 3 -11.37 4.89 6.39
C ILE A 3 -10.38 4.35 7.41
N GLY A 4 -10.55 3.08 7.77
CA GLY A 4 -9.57 2.34 8.56
C GLY A 4 -8.38 1.93 7.69
N VAL A 5 -7.17 2.01 8.20
CA VAL A 5 -5.97 1.53 7.48
C VAL A 5 -5.25 0.49 8.33
N ILE A 6 -5.09 -0.70 7.75
CA ILE A 6 -4.18 -1.74 8.21
C ILE A 6 -3.04 -1.81 7.19
N ALA A 7 -1.83 -1.53 7.63
CA ALA A 7 -0.63 -1.54 6.80
C ALA A 7 0.51 -2.26 7.52
N GLU A 8 1.50 -2.70 6.76
CA GLU A 8 2.71 -3.34 7.28
C GLU A 8 3.55 -2.38 8.12
N GLY A 9 3.81 -1.17 7.60
CA GLY A 9 4.60 -0.16 8.28
C GLY A 9 4.05 1.26 8.19
N HIS A 10 4.73 2.17 8.87
CA HIS A 10 4.39 3.60 8.85
C HIS A 10 4.59 4.22 7.47
N SER A 11 5.63 3.77 6.75
CA SER A 11 5.95 4.19 5.38
C SER A 11 4.77 3.98 4.44
N ASP A 12 4.19 2.78 4.46
CA ASP A 12 3.06 2.40 3.62
C ASP A 12 1.83 3.23 3.94
N ARG A 13 1.58 3.47 5.23
CA ARG A 13 0.48 4.31 5.71
C ARG A 13 0.58 5.73 5.15
N TYR A 14 1.77 6.33 5.09
CA TYR A 14 1.95 7.66 4.49
C TYR A 14 1.61 7.69 3.00
N VAL A 15 1.97 6.63 2.27
CA VAL A 15 1.64 6.46 0.85
C VAL A 15 0.13 6.33 0.67
N ILE A 16 -0.53 5.44 1.41
CA ILE A 16 -1.99 5.25 1.36
C ILE A 16 -2.73 6.55 1.68
N ARG A 17 -2.35 7.27 2.75
CA ARG A 17 -2.97 8.56 3.11
C ARG A 17 -2.86 9.58 1.99
N SER A 18 -1.68 9.67 1.36
CA SER A 18 -1.47 10.61 0.25
C SER A 18 -2.30 10.26 -0.98
N LEU A 19 -2.45 8.96 -1.29
CA LEU A 19 -3.30 8.49 -2.39
C LEU A 19 -4.78 8.78 -2.14
N LEU A 20 -5.29 8.49 -0.94
CA LEU A 20 -6.69 8.76 -0.57
C LEU A 20 -6.99 10.27 -0.63
N LYS A 21 -6.09 11.11 -0.10
CA LYS A 21 -6.21 12.56 -0.22
C LYS A 21 -6.19 13.01 -1.68
N MET A 22 -5.32 12.44 -2.51
CA MET A 22 -5.22 12.89 -3.89
C MET A 22 -6.37 12.45 -4.79
N LEU A 23 -6.91 11.26 -4.58
CA LEU A 23 -7.97 10.69 -5.41
C LEU A 23 -9.37 11.19 -5.03
N LYS A 24 -9.60 11.41 -3.73
CA LYS A 24 -10.94 11.65 -3.17
C LYS A 24 -11.01 12.82 -2.19
N ASP A 25 -9.93 13.59 -2.05
CA ASP A 25 -9.82 14.72 -1.13
C ASP A 25 -10.06 14.38 0.36
N ILE A 26 -9.95 13.10 0.71
CA ILE A 26 -10.26 12.58 2.06
C ILE A 26 -9.34 13.23 3.10
N ASP A 27 -9.94 13.84 4.12
CA ASP A 27 -9.21 14.49 5.18
C ASP A 27 -8.44 13.48 6.04
N GLY A 28 -7.26 13.89 6.53
CA GLY A 28 -6.44 13.04 7.38
C GLY A 28 -7.13 12.62 8.70
N SER A 29 -8.09 13.41 9.17
CA SER A 29 -8.94 13.13 10.34
C SER A 29 -10.06 12.12 10.07
N ASP A 30 -10.33 11.82 8.80
CA ASP A 30 -11.23 10.75 8.38
C ASP A 30 -10.53 9.40 8.20
N ILE A 31 -9.20 9.39 8.24
CA ILE A 31 -8.38 8.20 8.11
C ILE A 31 -7.92 7.73 9.50
N ILE A 32 -8.44 6.58 9.92
CA ILE A 32 -8.16 5.95 11.21
C ILE A 32 -7.04 4.91 11.03
N SER A 33 -5.94 5.10 11.73
CA SER A 33 -4.83 4.15 11.77
C SER A 33 -5.20 2.96 12.66
N ILE A 34 -5.65 1.86 12.06
CA ILE A 34 -5.86 0.60 12.79
C ILE A 34 -4.50 -0.02 13.09
N ARG A 35 -3.64 -0.08 12.08
CA ARG A 35 -2.26 -0.53 12.21
C ARG A 35 -1.33 0.08 11.13
N PRO A 36 -0.08 0.42 11.47
CA PRO A 36 0.42 0.63 12.84
C PRO A 36 -0.32 1.81 13.51
N LYS A 37 -0.40 1.83 14.84
CA LYS A 37 -0.92 3.02 15.56
C LYS A 37 0.06 4.19 15.42
N GLU A 38 -0.36 5.42 15.71
CA GLU A 38 0.52 6.59 15.55
C GLU A 38 1.67 6.65 16.57
N ASP A 39 1.45 6.08 17.75
CA ASP A 39 2.38 6.04 18.88
C ASP A 39 3.21 4.74 18.94
N GLU A 40 2.90 3.76 18.10
CA GLU A 40 3.71 2.56 17.98
C GLU A 40 5.05 2.94 17.34
N THR A 41 6.14 2.70 18.08
CA THR A 41 7.49 2.71 17.51
C THR A 41 7.76 1.31 16.95
N ASP A 42 8.43 1.22 15.78
CA ASP A 42 8.81 -0.02 15.07
C ASP A 42 9.73 -0.93 15.90
N LYS A 43 9.21 -1.49 17.00
CA LYS A 43 9.96 -2.24 18.03
C LYS A 43 9.59 -3.72 18.10
N ARG A 44 8.95 -4.28 17.06
CA ARG A 44 8.59 -5.71 17.06
C ARG A 44 9.42 -6.50 16.06
N SER A 45 9.86 -7.67 16.51
CA SER A 45 10.71 -8.64 15.81
C SER A 45 9.94 -9.61 14.90
N PHE A 46 8.71 -9.28 14.52
CA PHE A 46 7.89 -10.09 13.61
C PHE A 46 7.91 -9.45 12.22
N SER A 47 7.95 -10.26 11.16
CA SER A 47 7.77 -9.78 9.78
C SER A 47 6.42 -9.07 9.66
N ASN A 48 6.40 -7.87 9.10
CA ASN A 48 5.24 -6.98 9.19
C ASN A 48 3.97 -7.54 8.51
N TRP A 49 4.12 -8.31 7.42
CA TRP A 49 3.00 -9.00 6.77
C TRP A 49 2.28 -9.99 7.70
N THR A 50 3.00 -10.68 8.60
CA THR A 50 2.37 -11.64 9.53
C THR A 50 1.31 -10.95 10.38
N ILE A 51 1.61 -9.72 10.77
CA ILE A 51 0.74 -8.93 11.63
C ILE A 51 -0.47 -8.40 10.85
N VAL A 52 -0.30 -8.03 9.58
CA VAL A 52 -1.43 -7.70 8.69
C VAL A 52 -2.36 -8.90 8.55
N LEU A 53 -1.84 -10.10 8.31
CA LEU A 53 -2.66 -11.31 8.21
C LEU A 53 -3.36 -11.66 9.53
N ASP A 54 -2.70 -11.44 10.67
CA ASP A 54 -3.30 -11.67 11.99
C ASP A 54 -4.41 -10.66 12.30
N GLU A 55 -4.25 -9.39 11.92
CA GLU A 55 -5.34 -8.40 11.97
C GLU A 55 -6.51 -8.80 11.05
N CYS A 56 -6.23 -9.33 9.85
CA CYS A 56 -7.26 -9.82 8.95
C CYS A 56 -8.09 -10.98 9.56
N LYS A 57 -7.47 -11.83 10.38
CA LYS A 57 -8.15 -12.92 11.11
C LYS A 57 -8.94 -12.40 12.33
N ASN A 58 -8.58 -11.24 12.86
CA ASN A 58 -9.15 -10.71 14.08
C ASN A 58 -10.56 -10.13 13.83
N ARG A 59 -11.59 -10.95 14.07
CA ARG A 59 -12.99 -10.56 13.88
C ARG A 59 -13.39 -9.33 14.70
N GLU A 60 -12.80 -9.13 15.87
CA GLU A 60 -13.12 -7.99 16.72
C GLU A 60 -12.62 -6.68 16.11
N THR A 61 -11.46 -6.67 15.43
CA THR A 61 -10.96 -5.50 14.68
C THR A 61 -12.01 -5.01 13.66
N PHE A 62 -12.64 -5.93 12.92
CA PHE A 62 -13.67 -5.57 11.93
C PHE A 62 -14.97 -5.13 12.58
N LYS A 63 -15.45 -5.83 13.61
CA LYS A 63 -16.67 -5.45 14.32
C LYS A 63 -16.54 -4.09 14.99
N ASP A 64 -15.42 -3.83 15.67
CA ASP A 64 -15.17 -2.56 16.35
C ASP A 64 -15.12 -1.39 15.38
N PHE A 65 -14.58 -1.62 14.18
CA PHE A 65 -14.50 -0.59 13.16
C PHE A 65 -15.83 -0.38 12.43
N PHE A 66 -16.53 -1.43 12.01
CA PHE A 66 -17.71 -1.34 11.15
C PHE A 66 -19.05 -1.33 11.89
N ASP A 67 -19.17 -2.06 12.99
CA ASP A 67 -20.48 -2.43 13.56
C ASP A 67 -20.75 -1.81 14.94
N ARG A 68 -19.82 -1.01 15.46
CA ARG A 68 -19.97 -0.40 16.78
C ARG A 68 -21.19 0.53 16.82
N VAL A 69 -21.97 0.39 17.89
CA VAL A 69 -23.17 1.20 18.13
C VAL A 69 -22.80 2.68 18.13
N GLY A 70 -23.43 3.46 17.23
CA GLY A 70 -23.15 4.88 17.01
C GLY A 70 -22.63 5.22 15.61
N PHE A 71 -22.30 4.23 14.77
CA PHE A 71 -21.81 4.45 13.40
C PHE A 71 -22.86 4.19 12.29
N ILE A 72 -24.14 4.09 12.67
CA ILE A 72 -25.22 3.62 11.76
C ILE A 72 -25.38 4.50 10.51
N ASP A 73 -25.10 5.81 10.63
CA ASP A 73 -25.22 6.77 9.53
C ASP A 73 -23.88 7.16 8.89
N GLU A 74 -22.77 6.49 9.25
CA GLU A 74 -21.44 6.82 8.76
C GLU A 74 -20.92 5.76 7.79
N GLU A 75 -20.69 6.15 6.53
CA GLU A 75 -20.03 5.27 5.57
C GLU A 75 -18.60 4.94 6.01
N ARG A 76 -18.29 3.64 6.06
CA ARG A 76 -17.00 3.13 6.54
C ARG A 76 -16.41 2.16 5.55
N TYR A 77 -15.12 2.36 5.28
CA TYR A 77 -14.30 1.50 4.44
C TYR A 77 -12.99 1.18 5.15
N MET A 78 -12.32 0.13 4.72
CA MET A 78 -10.99 -0.21 5.25
C MET A 78 -10.02 -0.46 4.10
N VAL A 79 -8.85 0.14 4.16
CA VAL A 79 -7.72 -0.20 3.29
C VAL A 79 -6.86 -1.23 4.01
N ILE A 80 -6.56 -2.33 3.31
CA ILE A 80 -5.58 -3.32 3.75
C ILE A 80 -4.41 -3.24 2.78
N GLN A 81 -3.27 -2.76 3.28
CA GLN A 81 -2.01 -2.73 2.56
C GLN A 81 -1.17 -3.93 2.98
N ILE A 82 -0.60 -4.61 1.99
CA ILE A 82 0.33 -5.72 2.18
C ILE A 82 1.30 -5.76 1.01
N ASP A 83 2.55 -6.03 1.32
CA ASP A 83 3.63 -6.26 0.38
C ASP A 83 3.62 -7.73 -0.07
N THR A 84 4.20 -8.02 -1.23
CA THR A 84 4.29 -9.39 -1.74
C THR A 84 5.71 -9.94 -1.72
N ALA A 85 6.71 -9.21 -1.24
CA ALA A 85 8.11 -9.66 -1.20
C ALA A 85 8.26 -11.00 -0.45
N GLU A 86 7.54 -11.16 0.65
CA GLU A 86 7.59 -12.33 1.54
C GLU A 86 6.43 -13.32 1.29
N ARG A 87 5.72 -13.20 0.15
CA ARG A 87 4.54 -14.01 -0.21
C ARG A 87 4.71 -15.53 -0.15
N GLY A 88 5.94 -16.01 -0.41
CA GLY A 88 6.27 -17.44 -0.40
C GLY A 88 6.63 -17.97 0.99
N GLU A 89 6.70 -17.11 2.00
CA GLU A 89 6.99 -17.52 3.37
C GLU A 89 5.83 -18.29 3.99
N LYS A 90 6.17 -19.19 4.91
CA LYS A 90 5.22 -20.06 5.60
C LYS A 90 4.16 -19.23 6.32
N GLY A 91 2.90 -19.43 5.96
CA GLY A 91 1.75 -18.70 6.51
C GLY A 91 1.18 -17.66 5.54
N TYR A 92 2.02 -17.04 4.71
CA TYR A 92 1.55 -16.25 3.57
C TYR A 92 1.12 -17.20 2.44
N ASP A 93 2.00 -18.13 2.06
CA ASP A 93 1.72 -19.27 1.17
C ASP A 93 1.03 -18.90 -0.16
N VAL A 94 1.38 -17.75 -0.75
CA VAL A 94 0.90 -17.33 -2.07
C VAL A 94 1.96 -17.66 -3.11
N HIS A 95 1.60 -18.55 -4.05
CA HIS A 95 2.48 -18.92 -5.15
C HIS A 95 2.62 -17.77 -6.15
N SER A 96 3.83 -17.62 -6.69
CA SER A 96 4.11 -16.60 -7.70
C SER A 96 3.84 -17.13 -9.10
N PRO A 97 3.31 -16.28 -10.00
CA PRO A 97 3.50 -16.49 -11.42
C PRO A 97 5.00 -16.54 -11.76
N SER A 98 5.37 -17.27 -12.81
CA SER A 98 6.77 -17.42 -13.19
C SER A 98 7.40 -16.09 -13.63
N ARG A 99 8.61 -15.81 -13.14
CA ARG A 99 9.47 -14.70 -13.62
C ARG A 99 10.50 -15.14 -14.67
N SER A 100 10.25 -16.23 -15.40
CA SER A 100 11.16 -16.70 -16.46
C SER A 100 10.70 -16.29 -17.85
N GLY A 101 11.65 -15.98 -18.75
CA GLY A 101 11.37 -15.64 -20.14
C GLY A 101 10.97 -14.18 -20.38
N ARG A 102 10.22 -13.92 -21.46
CA ARG A 102 9.64 -12.59 -21.74
C ARG A 102 8.40 -12.42 -20.87
N ILE A 103 8.54 -11.70 -19.77
CA ILE A 103 7.46 -11.44 -18.81
C ILE A 103 6.66 -10.23 -19.27
N ASP A 104 5.34 -10.38 -19.33
CA ASP A 104 4.42 -9.25 -19.28
C ASP A 104 4.18 -8.89 -17.81
N TRP A 105 4.83 -7.81 -17.37
CA TRP A 105 4.78 -7.37 -15.98
C TRP A 105 3.40 -6.91 -15.53
N GLN A 106 2.54 -6.44 -16.44
CA GLN A 106 1.18 -6.06 -16.06
C GLN A 106 0.35 -7.30 -15.76
N THR A 107 0.50 -8.34 -16.59
CA THR A 107 -0.15 -9.64 -16.37
C THR A 107 0.34 -10.27 -15.07
N TYR A 108 1.67 -10.31 -14.85
CA TYR A 108 2.28 -10.77 -13.60
C TYR A 108 1.70 -10.05 -12.36
N SER A 109 1.66 -8.71 -12.39
CA SER A 109 1.16 -7.91 -11.27
C SER A 109 -0.33 -8.17 -11.00
N ASN A 110 -1.14 -8.36 -12.04
CA ASN A 110 -2.57 -8.64 -11.87
C ASN A 110 -2.81 -10.03 -11.26
N GLU A 111 -2.15 -11.06 -11.77
CA GLU A 111 -2.29 -12.44 -11.27
C GLU A 111 -1.89 -12.53 -9.81
N LEU A 112 -0.70 -12.02 -9.46
CA LEU A 112 -0.22 -12.04 -8.09
C LEU A 112 -1.12 -11.21 -7.16
N ARG A 113 -1.61 -10.04 -7.61
CA ARG A 113 -2.58 -9.25 -6.84
C ARG A 113 -3.85 -10.04 -6.56
N CYS A 114 -4.40 -10.73 -7.56
CA CYS A 114 -5.62 -11.53 -7.40
C CYS A 114 -5.43 -12.67 -6.38
N ASP A 115 -4.29 -13.36 -6.43
CA ASP A 115 -4.01 -14.47 -5.50
C ASP A 115 -3.86 -13.98 -4.05
N VAL A 116 -3.20 -12.82 -3.86
CA VAL A 116 -3.11 -12.19 -2.53
C VAL A 116 -4.46 -11.71 -2.03
N ILE A 117 -5.29 -11.10 -2.89
CA ILE A 117 -6.65 -10.69 -2.50
C ILE A 117 -7.47 -11.89 -2.07
N LYS A 118 -7.39 -13.01 -2.80
CA LYS A 118 -8.06 -14.26 -2.42
C LYS A 118 -7.61 -14.74 -1.04
N LYS A 119 -6.29 -14.76 -0.79
CA LYS A 119 -5.73 -15.08 0.52
C LYS A 119 -6.29 -14.17 1.63
N LEU A 120 -6.37 -12.87 1.41
CA LEU A 120 -6.93 -11.93 2.38
C LEU A 120 -8.43 -12.17 2.60
N GLN A 121 -9.20 -12.39 1.53
CA GLN A 121 -10.63 -12.68 1.61
C GLN A 121 -10.95 -13.97 2.37
N ASP A 122 -10.09 -14.99 2.29
CA ASP A 122 -10.23 -16.22 3.06
C ASP A 122 -10.05 -15.99 4.58
N LEU A 123 -9.35 -14.93 4.98
CA LEU A 123 -9.13 -14.55 6.38
C LEU A 123 -10.21 -13.60 6.90
N ILE A 124 -10.71 -12.71 6.04
CA ILE A 124 -11.64 -11.63 6.40
C ILE A 124 -13.08 -12.13 6.38
N PRO A 125 -13.93 -11.78 7.36
CA PRO A 125 -15.35 -12.14 7.32
C PRO A 125 -16.05 -11.66 6.03
N PRO A 126 -16.77 -12.54 5.30
CA PRO A 126 -17.36 -12.19 4.00
C PRO A 126 -18.28 -10.98 3.99
N ALA A 127 -18.93 -10.67 5.12
CA ALA A 127 -19.82 -9.52 5.26
C ALA A 127 -19.13 -8.16 5.04
N TYR A 128 -17.80 -8.09 5.16
CA TYR A 128 -17.05 -6.84 4.98
C TYR A 128 -16.35 -6.73 3.62
N HIS A 129 -16.32 -7.78 2.79
CA HIS A 129 -15.51 -7.82 1.55
C HIS A 129 -15.81 -6.63 0.62
N ASN A 130 -17.06 -6.19 0.52
CA ASN A 130 -17.47 -5.04 -0.29
C ASN A 130 -17.14 -3.66 0.32
N LYS A 131 -16.57 -3.63 1.53
CA LYS A 131 -16.09 -2.43 2.23
C LYS A 131 -14.56 -2.38 2.34
N ILE A 132 -13.85 -3.36 1.76
CA ILE A 132 -12.38 -3.42 1.79
C ILE A 132 -11.78 -2.96 0.45
N LEU A 133 -10.80 -2.08 0.54
CA LEU A 133 -9.91 -1.67 -0.53
C LEU A 133 -8.57 -2.37 -0.36
N TYR A 134 -8.16 -3.17 -1.34
CA TYR A 134 -6.92 -3.96 -1.27
C TYR A 134 -5.76 -3.24 -1.95
N ALA A 135 -4.84 -2.72 -1.13
CA ALA A 135 -3.58 -2.10 -1.53
C ALA A 135 -2.45 -3.13 -1.54
N VAL A 136 -2.51 -4.09 -2.48
CA VAL A 136 -1.46 -5.10 -2.64
C VAL A 136 -0.30 -4.52 -3.44
N CYS A 137 0.87 -4.43 -2.82
CA CYS A 137 2.08 -3.86 -3.42
C CYS A 137 3.00 -4.98 -3.93
N ILE A 138 3.23 -5.01 -5.25
CA ILE A 138 4.07 -6.06 -5.84
C ILE A 138 5.54 -5.85 -5.46
N GLU A 139 6.10 -6.86 -4.81
CA GLU A 139 7.31 -6.79 -3.99
C GLU A 139 7.12 -5.88 -2.78
N GLU A 140 7.37 -4.57 -2.87
CA GLU A 140 7.19 -3.62 -1.76
C GLU A 140 6.50 -2.34 -2.25
N THR A 141 5.87 -1.57 -1.34
CA THR A 141 5.24 -0.27 -1.65
C THR A 141 6.17 0.69 -2.40
N ASP A 142 7.47 0.62 -2.19
CA ASP A 142 8.49 1.38 -2.92
C ASP A 142 8.33 1.30 -4.45
N ALA A 143 7.86 0.17 -4.98
CA ALA A 143 7.65 0.00 -6.41
C ALA A 143 6.64 1.02 -6.98
N TRP A 144 5.64 1.43 -6.18
CA TRP A 144 4.66 2.45 -6.57
C TRP A 144 5.28 3.84 -6.71
N LEU A 145 6.40 4.09 -6.02
CA LEU A 145 7.05 5.39 -5.90
C LEU A 145 8.20 5.58 -6.90
N ILE A 146 8.81 4.49 -7.38
CA ILE A 146 9.88 4.54 -8.41
C ILE A 146 9.53 5.45 -9.60
N PRO A 147 8.30 5.40 -10.17
CA PRO A 147 7.95 6.25 -11.32
C PRO A 147 7.95 7.76 -11.07
N ILE A 148 8.03 8.22 -9.81
CA ILE A 148 8.20 9.64 -9.48
C ILE A 148 9.48 10.19 -10.11
N TRP A 149 10.56 9.39 -10.14
CA TRP A 149 11.87 9.81 -10.65
C TRP A 149 12.34 9.04 -11.88
N LYS A 150 11.80 7.84 -12.11
CA LYS A 150 12.28 6.96 -13.19
C LYS A 150 11.13 6.53 -14.11
N LYS A 151 11.09 7.09 -15.32
CA LYS A 151 10.13 6.72 -16.35
C LYS A 151 10.78 5.77 -17.35
N GLU A 152 10.32 4.53 -17.40
CA GLU A 152 10.91 3.47 -18.22
C GLU A 152 9.91 2.80 -19.16
N GLY A 153 8.63 3.18 -19.12
CA GLY A 153 7.59 2.63 -20.01
C GLY A 153 7.28 1.15 -19.78
N VAL A 154 7.82 0.57 -18.71
CA VAL A 154 7.56 -0.78 -18.23
C VAL A 154 7.11 -0.72 -16.78
N ASP A 155 6.38 -1.74 -16.33
CA ASP A 155 5.89 -1.80 -14.96
C ASP A 155 7.06 -1.82 -13.96
N SER A 156 7.01 -0.96 -12.93
CA SER A 156 8.01 -0.90 -11.87
C SER A 156 7.98 -2.12 -10.93
N ALA A 157 6.97 -2.98 -11.00
CA ALA A 157 6.97 -4.30 -10.37
C ALA A 157 8.09 -5.24 -10.87
N LYS A 158 8.81 -4.86 -11.94
CA LYS A 158 9.99 -5.59 -12.42
C LYS A 158 11.15 -5.59 -11.42
N TYR A 159 11.21 -4.60 -10.53
CA TYR A 159 12.29 -4.49 -9.55
C TYR A 159 12.07 -5.51 -8.44
N VAL A 160 12.99 -6.47 -8.30
CA VAL A 160 12.96 -7.48 -7.22
C VAL A 160 13.22 -6.83 -5.86
N LYS A 161 13.93 -5.71 -5.85
CA LYS A 161 14.30 -4.94 -4.66
C LYS A 161 13.95 -3.46 -4.84
N PRO A 162 12.66 -3.13 -4.92
CA PRO A 162 12.23 -1.78 -5.24
C PRO A 162 12.69 -0.75 -4.21
N LYS A 163 12.88 -1.14 -2.94
CA LYS A 163 13.42 -0.27 -1.90
C LYS A 163 14.86 0.18 -2.14
N GLU A 164 15.73 -0.74 -2.56
CA GLU A 164 17.12 -0.40 -2.92
C GLU A 164 17.14 0.51 -4.17
N GLU A 165 16.26 0.27 -5.14
CA GLU A 165 16.12 1.11 -6.34
C GLU A 165 15.64 2.52 -5.98
N LEU A 166 14.61 2.65 -5.14
CA LEU A 166 14.08 3.93 -4.70
C LEU A 166 15.13 4.73 -3.93
N GLN A 167 15.87 4.07 -3.03
CA GLN A 167 17.00 4.68 -2.31
C GLN A 167 18.07 5.19 -3.28
N THR A 168 18.40 4.41 -4.31
CA THR A 168 19.37 4.81 -5.34
C THR A 168 18.88 6.03 -6.12
N LEU A 169 17.62 6.05 -6.53
CA LEU A 169 17.02 7.17 -7.26
C LEU A 169 17.05 8.46 -6.43
N VAL A 170 16.68 8.39 -5.16
CA VAL A 170 16.72 9.55 -4.25
C VAL A 170 18.16 10.00 -4.02
N SER A 171 19.10 9.08 -3.84
CA SER A 171 20.53 9.39 -3.62
C SER A 171 21.21 10.04 -4.83
N ASN A 172 20.66 9.88 -6.02
CA ASN A 172 21.15 10.52 -7.25
C ASN A 172 20.61 11.93 -7.47
N LEU A 173 19.68 12.41 -6.64
CA LEU A 173 19.17 13.78 -6.72
C LEU A 173 20.22 14.80 -6.27
N SER A 174 19.98 16.09 -6.52
CA SER A 174 20.84 17.13 -5.96
C SER A 174 20.81 17.11 -4.42
N GLN A 175 21.90 17.51 -3.74
CA GLN A 175 21.94 17.53 -2.27
C GLN A 175 20.76 18.30 -1.65
N LYS A 176 20.34 19.39 -2.29
CA LYS A 176 19.18 20.20 -1.87
C LYS A 176 17.86 19.41 -1.94
N GLU A 177 17.71 18.54 -2.91
CA GLU A 177 16.53 17.69 -3.07
C GLU A 177 16.59 16.46 -2.16
N GLN A 178 17.76 15.83 -2.02
CA GLN A 178 17.99 14.72 -1.09
C GLN A 178 17.55 15.08 0.32
N ASN A 179 17.92 16.27 0.81
CA ASN A 179 17.56 16.75 2.15
C ASN A 179 16.05 16.86 2.41
N LYS A 180 15.21 16.79 1.36
CA LYS A 180 13.74 16.76 1.50
C LYS A 180 13.19 15.35 1.68
N TYR A 181 13.89 14.35 1.16
CA TYR A 181 13.41 12.98 1.02
C TYR A 181 14.20 11.96 1.83
N VAL A 182 15.26 12.40 2.50
CA VAL A 182 16.03 11.60 3.45
C VAL A 182 15.88 12.22 4.82
N ASP A 183 15.52 11.42 5.81
CA ASP A 183 15.58 11.83 7.20
C ASP A 183 17.06 12.02 7.58
N THR A 184 17.42 13.26 7.92
CA THR A 184 18.79 13.66 8.20
C THR A 184 19.36 13.01 9.46
N GLN A 185 18.51 12.51 10.37
CA GLN A 185 18.96 11.83 11.60
C GLN A 185 19.13 10.32 11.39
N ALA A 186 18.27 9.69 10.58
CA ALA A 186 18.22 8.23 10.45
C ALA A 186 18.80 7.69 9.12
N LYS A 187 19.11 8.55 8.14
CA LYS A 187 19.51 8.17 6.77
C LYS A 187 18.52 7.23 6.07
N HIS A 188 17.26 7.25 6.50
CA HIS A 188 16.17 6.52 5.86
C HIS A 188 15.35 7.44 4.97
N LEU A 189 14.64 6.87 3.99
CA LEU A 189 13.72 7.62 3.14
C LEU A 189 12.58 8.20 3.98
N ASN A 190 12.27 9.48 3.76
CA ASN A 190 11.13 10.16 4.37
C ASN A 190 9.89 9.95 3.49
N TYR A 191 9.17 8.85 3.73
CA TYR A 191 7.98 8.48 2.95
C TYR A 191 6.86 9.51 3.03
N GLU A 192 6.75 10.26 4.13
CA GLU A 192 5.77 11.33 4.23
C GLU A 192 6.02 12.41 3.16
N ASN A 193 7.28 12.83 2.97
CA ASN A 193 7.66 13.82 1.97
C ASN A 193 7.69 13.26 0.53
N ILE A 194 8.07 11.99 0.38
CA ILE A 194 8.03 11.31 -0.92
C ILE A 194 6.58 11.15 -1.39
N ALA A 195 5.68 10.68 -0.53
CA ALA A 195 4.28 10.47 -0.89
C ALA A 195 3.56 11.79 -1.25
N LYS A 196 3.96 12.93 -0.67
CA LYS A 196 3.50 14.27 -1.08
C LYS A 196 3.84 14.63 -2.53
N GLN A 197 4.76 13.91 -3.19
CA GLN A 197 5.04 14.09 -4.62
C GLN A 197 3.98 13.44 -5.52
N LEU A 198 3.12 12.56 -5.01
CA LEU A 198 2.02 11.91 -5.75
C LEU A 198 0.87 12.89 -6.06
N LYS A 199 1.20 14.06 -6.60
CA LYS A 199 0.26 15.04 -7.11
C LYS A 199 -0.39 14.51 -8.39
N LYS A 200 -1.57 15.02 -8.73
CA LYS A 200 -2.40 14.57 -9.87
C LYS A 200 -1.63 14.12 -11.13
N GLN A 201 -0.71 14.95 -11.64
CA GLN A 201 0.06 14.61 -12.85
C GLN A 201 1.07 13.49 -12.61
N ILE A 202 1.82 13.55 -11.50
CA ILE A 202 2.81 12.52 -11.15
C ILE A 202 2.10 11.20 -10.84
N LEU A 203 0.99 11.22 -10.09
CA LEU A 203 0.19 10.03 -9.80
C LEU A 203 -0.33 9.37 -11.09
N LYS A 204 -0.76 10.15 -12.08
CA LYS A 204 -1.16 9.60 -13.38
C LYS A 204 0.00 8.85 -14.05
N GLU A 205 1.22 9.38 -13.96
CA GLU A 205 2.42 8.76 -14.52
C GLU A 205 2.84 7.51 -13.74
N CYS A 206 2.69 7.52 -12.41
CA CYS A 206 2.90 6.35 -11.57
C CYS A 206 1.92 5.23 -11.91
N ARG A 207 0.63 5.54 -12.06
CA ARG A 207 -0.40 4.57 -12.46
C ARG A 207 -0.10 3.94 -13.83
N GLN A 208 0.39 4.72 -14.78
CA GLN A 208 0.77 4.21 -16.11
C GLN A 208 1.94 3.21 -16.07
N GLN A 209 2.75 3.24 -15.01
CA GLN A 209 3.97 2.44 -14.88
C GLN A 209 3.95 1.49 -13.69
N ASN A 210 2.83 1.35 -13.01
CA ASN A 210 2.66 0.34 -11.97
C ASN A 210 1.22 -0.15 -11.94
N LYS A 211 1.01 -1.39 -12.39
CA LYS A 211 -0.33 -1.96 -12.55
C LYS A 211 -1.04 -2.17 -11.22
N SER A 212 -0.32 -2.52 -10.16
CA SER A 212 -0.90 -2.74 -8.83
C SER A 212 -1.38 -1.43 -8.19
N LEU A 213 -0.61 -0.34 -8.33
CA LEU A 213 -1.02 1.00 -7.96
C LEU A 213 -2.25 1.44 -8.75
N ASP A 214 -2.24 1.29 -10.07
CA ASP A 214 -3.38 1.67 -10.91
C ASP A 214 -4.66 0.92 -10.54
N SER A 215 -4.54 -0.38 -10.23
CA SER A 215 -5.66 -1.20 -9.78
C SER A 215 -6.22 -0.69 -8.45
N PHE A 216 -5.34 -0.41 -7.48
CA PHE A 216 -5.76 0.18 -6.20
C PHE A 216 -6.43 1.55 -6.38
N CYS A 217 -5.82 2.46 -7.15
CA CYS A 217 -6.41 3.77 -7.43
C CYS A 217 -7.78 3.66 -8.10
N SER A 218 -7.93 2.72 -9.05
CA SER A 218 -9.20 2.47 -9.73
C SER A 218 -10.27 1.94 -8.77
N ASP A 219 -9.89 1.08 -7.81
CA ASP A 219 -10.82 0.57 -6.79
C ASP A 219 -11.26 1.69 -5.84
N VAL A 220 -10.33 2.55 -5.40
CA VAL A 220 -10.64 3.77 -4.63
C VAL A 220 -11.59 4.68 -5.40
N GLU A 221 -11.33 4.91 -6.69
CA GLU A 221 -12.15 5.76 -7.56
C GLU A 221 -13.58 5.24 -7.70
N LYS A 222 -13.76 3.91 -7.77
CA LYS A 222 -15.06 3.24 -7.94
C LYS A 222 -15.84 3.09 -6.65
N MET A 223 -15.18 2.69 -5.57
CA MET A 223 -15.85 2.30 -4.32
C MET A 223 -16.17 3.49 -3.42
N LEU A 224 -15.34 4.53 -3.45
CA LEU A 224 -15.55 5.71 -2.63
C LEU A 224 -16.28 6.77 -3.45
N CYS A 225 -17.55 7.03 -3.12
CA CYS A 225 -18.25 8.18 -3.68
C CYS A 225 -17.69 9.48 -3.05
N PRO A 226 -17.64 10.60 -3.80
CA PRO A 226 -17.45 11.93 -3.22
C PRO A 226 -18.60 12.32 -2.29
#